data_AF-A0A6I6F6T6-F1
#
_entry.id   AF-A0A6I6F6T6-F1
#
_cell.length_a   1.000
_cell.length_b   1.000
_cell.length_c   1.000
_cell.angle_alpha   90.00
_cell.angle_beta   90.00
_cell.angle_gamma   90.00
#
_symmetry.space_group_name_H-M   'P 1'
#
loop_
_entity.id
_entity.type
_entity.pdbx_description
1 polymer ?
#
loop_
_entity_poly.entity_id
_entity_poly.type
_entity_poly.pdbx_seq_one_letter_code
_entity_poly.pdbx_strand_id
1 'polypeptide(L)'
;MTLDGAPGLEIDPLIDDSATRIIVCCGAGGVGKTTTAAALGVRAAERGRKVVVLTIDPARRLAQSMGIDQLDNTPRRVDGIEGGGELHAMMLDMKRTFDEIVEAHADPARAAAILGNPFYQSLSAGFAGTQEYMAMEKLGQLRARDEWDLIVVDTPPSRSALDFLDAPKRLGSFLDGKFIKLLMAPAKVGGRAGMKFLNVGMSMMTGTLGKLLGGQLLRDVQTFVAAMDTMFGGFRTRADATYRLLQAPGTAFLVVAAPERDALREAAYFVERLAAERMPLAGLVLNRVHGSGAARLSAERALAAAENLEEGRIVDQSAGKTGVRGPGGPEATSPEPEALRTTAVARSDAAAAIGSDTEIHTHTHPHTDAGDAESGAATPPAVAELTAGLLRLHAERMQVLARERRTRDRFATLHPEVAVTEVPALPGDVHDLAGLRAIGDRLAAAEGPRVTAETSS
;
A
#
# COMPACT_ATOMS: atom_id res chain seq x y z
N MET A 1 -22.98 9.59 0.49
CA MET A 1 -22.18 10.77 0.85
C MET A 1 -20.90 10.72 0.02
N THR A 2 -20.47 11.84 -0.57
CA THR A 2 -19.11 11.97 -1.11
C THR A 2 -18.12 12.08 0.06
N LEU A 3 -16.83 11.82 -0.15
CA LEU A 3 -15.80 12.04 0.88
C LEU A 3 -15.78 13.46 1.44
N ASP A 4 -16.44 14.43 0.81
CA ASP A 4 -16.61 15.80 1.34
C ASP A 4 -17.32 15.82 2.72
N GLY A 5 -17.89 14.70 3.18
CA GLY A 5 -18.49 14.56 4.51
C GLY A 5 -17.74 13.67 5.52
N ALA A 6 -16.62 13.02 5.13
CA ALA A 6 -15.81 12.27 6.09
C ALA A 6 -14.92 13.23 6.89
N PRO A 7 -14.62 12.93 8.18
CA PRO A 7 -13.70 13.77 8.94
C PRO A 7 -12.32 13.78 8.28
N GLY A 8 -11.68 14.96 8.22
CA GLY A 8 -10.30 15.05 7.75
C GLY A 8 -9.35 14.45 8.79
N LEU A 9 -8.41 13.61 8.35
CA LEU A 9 -7.36 13.10 9.24
C LEU A 9 -6.23 14.13 9.35
N GLU A 10 -6.11 14.76 10.51
CA GLU A 10 -5.06 15.74 10.78
C GLU A 10 -3.80 15.06 11.32
N ILE A 11 -2.78 14.94 10.46
CA ILE A 11 -1.53 14.24 10.80
C ILE A 11 -0.63 15.04 11.74
N ASP A 12 -0.53 16.37 11.56
CA ASP A 12 0.32 17.23 12.40
C ASP A 12 -0.08 17.18 13.88
N PRO A 13 -1.36 17.39 14.25
CA PRO A 13 -1.80 17.23 15.63
C PRO A 13 -1.50 15.85 16.21
N LEU A 14 -1.68 14.78 15.41
CA LEU A 14 -1.41 13.41 15.84
C LEU A 14 0.07 13.20 16.20
N ILE A 15 0.99 13.70 15.38
CA ILE A 15 2.43 13.54 15.61
C ILE A 15 3.00 14.55 16.60
N ASP A 16 2.36 15.71 16.80
CA ASP A 16 2.78 16.71 17.79
C ASP A 16 2.32 16.38 19.22
N ASP A 17 1.23 15.62 19.35
CA ASP A 17 0.74 15.21 20.66
C ASP A 17 1.77 14.30 21.35
N SER A 18 2.34 14.82 22.43
CA SER A 18 3.28 14.10 23.30
C SER A 18 2.66 12.85 23.95
N ALA A 19 1.33 12.77 24.05
CA ALA A 19 0.62 11.58 24.52
C ALA A 19 0.64 10.45 23.48
N THR A 20 0.73 10.75 22.19
CA THR A 20 0.89 9.77 21.12
C THR A 20 2.33 9.26 21.10
N ARG A 21 2.56 8.09 21.69
CA ARG A 21 3.89 7.46 21.81
C ARG A 21 4.13 6.38 20.77
N ILE A 22 3.08 5.80 20.19
CA ILE A 22 3.17 4.73 19.18
C ILE A 22 2.22 5.02 18.02
N ILE A 23 2.71 4.96 16.78
CA ILE A 23 1.89 4.96 15.57
C ILE A 23 2.14 3.67 14.80
N VAL A 24 1.10 2.92 14.49
CA VAL A 24 1.21 1.67 13.71
C VAL A 24 0.61 1.87 12.32
N CYS A 25 1.42 1.70 11.28
CA CYS A 25 0.98 1.75 9.89
C CYS A 25 0.61 0.34 9.40
N CYS A 26 -0.66 0.10 9.11
CA CYS A 26 -1.19 -1.18 8.65
C CYS A 26 -1.94 -1.05 7.31
N GLY A 27 -2.27 -2.17 6.67
CA GLY A 27 -2.90 -2.17 5.34
C GLY A 27 -2.33 -3.23 4.39
N ALA A 28 -2.92 -3.30 3.20
CA ALA A 28 -2.57 -4.30 2.19
C ALA A 28 -1.11 -4.20 1.70
N GLY A 29 -0.64 -5.23 1.00
CA GLY A 29 0.67 -5.19 0.34
C GLY A 29 0.73 -4.12 -0.76
N GLY A 30 1.87 -3.43 -0.89
CA GLY A 30 2.12 -2.52 -2.03
C GLY A 30 1.41 -1.16 -2.00
N VAL A 31 0.63 -0.84 -0.95
CA VAL A 31 -0.13 0.43 -0.81
C VAL A 31 0.70 1.63 -0.31
N GLY A 32 1.95 1.41 0.09
CA GLY A 32 2.86 2.48 0.53
C GLY A 32 3.06 2.62 2.04
N LYS A 33 2.71 1.61 2.85
CA LYS A 33 2.90 1.61 4.32
C LYS A 33 4.29 2.06 4.77
N THR A 34 5.34 1.43 4.24
CA THR A 34 6.73 1.73 4.61
C THR A 34 7.11 3.17 4.31
N THR A 35 6.69 3.68 3.14
CA THR A 35 6.94 5.07 2.75
C THR A 35 6.15 6.03 3.64
N THR A 36 4.90 5.72 3.97
CA THR A 36 4.09 6.50 4.92
C THR A 36 4.72 6.52 6.31
N ALA A 37 5.14 5.37 6.83
CA ALA A 37 5.80 5.25 8.14
C ALA A 37 7.11 6.05 8.19
N ALA A 38 7.93 5.95 7.14
CA ALA A 38 9.16 6.71 7.01
C ALA A 38 8.89 8.23 6.94
N ALA A 39 7.91 8.65 6.15
CA ALA A 39 7.53 10.06 6.00
C ALA A 39 6.97 10.65 7.29
N LEU A 40 6.15 9.89 8.04
CA LEU A 40 5.70 10.26 9.38
C LEU A 40 6.88 10.41 10.34
N GLY A 41 7.85 9.48 10.28
CA GLY A 41 9.04 9.53 11.10
C GLY A 41 9.90 10.77 10.84
N VAL A 42 10.19 11.05 9.57
CA VAL A 42 10.90 12.27 9.14
C VAL A 42 10.15 13.50 9.63
N ARG A 43 8.85 13.61 9.34
CA ARG A 43 8.06 14.77 9.71
C ARG A 43 8.01 15.00 11.23
N ALA A 44 7.77 13.96 12.02
CA ALA A 44 7.75 14.08 13.48
C ALA A 44 9.11 14.48 14.05
N ALA A 45 10.20 13.97 13.49
CA ALA A 45 11.56 14.35 13.89
C ALA A 45 11.87 15.81 13.55
N GLU A 46 11.48 16.27 12.36
CA GLU A 46 11.66 17.67 11.94
C GLU A 46 10.85 18.65 12.79
N ARG A 47 9.76 18.17 13.40
CA ARG A 47 8.94 18.90 14.36
C ARG A 47 9.45 18.81 15.80
N GLY A 48 10.65 18.25 16.01
CA GLY A 48 11.35 18.29 17.30
C GLY A 48 11.25 17.02 18.13
N ARG A 49 10.58 15.96 17.65
CA ARG A 49 10.48 14.70 18.40
C ARG A 49 11.70 13.81 18.21
N LYS A 50 12.00 13.00 19.22
CA LYS A 50 12.90 11.87 19.08
C LYS A 50 12.12 10.63 18.65
N VAL A 51 12.35 10.17 17.42
CA VAL A 51 11.53 9.17 16.74
C VAL A 51 12.36 7.94 16.40
N VAL A 52 11.77 6.76 16.51
CA VAL A 52 12.30 5.54 15.88
C VAL A 52 11.26 4.91 14.95
N VAL A 53 11.67 4.63 13.71
CA VAL A 53 10.87 3.85 12.76
C VAL A 53 11.33 2.40 12.84
N LEU A 54 10.45 1.52 13.30
CA LEU A 54 10.64 0.07 13.36
C LEU A 54 9.94 -0.57 12.15
N THR A 55 10.69 -1.08 11.18
CA THR A 55 10.11 -1.93 10.13
C THR A 55 10.20 -3.40 10.50
N ILE A 56 9.08 -4.10 10.31
CA ILE A 56 8.96 -5.55 10.46
C ILE A 56 9.08 -6.24 9.08
N ASP A 57 9.03 -5.48 7.97
CA ASP A 57 9.17 -6.00 6.61
C ASP A 57 10.66 -6.25 6.28
N PRO A 58 11.08 -7.50 6.00
CA PRO A 58 12.47 -7.82 5.67
C PRO A 58 12.91 -7.31 4.28
N ALA A 59 12.00 -6.80 3.45
CA ALA A 59 12.26 -6.41 2.06
C ALA A 59 13.17 -5.17 1.89
N ARG A 60 13.83 -4.68 2.95
CA ARG A 60 14.73 -3.50 2.96
C ARG A 60 14.10 -2.20 2.42
N ARG A 61 12.78 -2.15 2.28
CA ARG A 61 12.04 -1.02 1.69
C ARG A 61 12.23 0.27 2.48
N LEU A 62 12.34 0.16 3.81
CA LEU A 62 12.58 1.32 4.68
C LEU A 62 13.97 1.92 4.41
N ALA A 63 14.99 1.07 4.37
CA ALA A 63 16.36 1.48 4.08
C ALA A 63 16.46 2.17 2.71
N GLN A 64 15.83 1.58 1.68
CA GLN A 64 15.73 2.17 0.35
C GLN A 64 15.00 3.52 0.35
N SER A 65 13.88 3.64 1.08
CA SER A 65 13.11 4.89 1.14
C SER A 65 13.88 6.02 1.80
N MET A 66 14.77 5.69 2.75
CA MET A 66 15.60 6.66 3.48
C MET A 66 16.97 6.92 2.81
N GLY A 67 17.33 6.17 1.77
CA GLY A 67 18.64 6.26 1.12
C GLY A 67 19.80 5.75 1.98
N ILE A 68 19.56 4.76 2.85
CA ILE A 68 20.58 4.16 3.74
C ILE A 68 20.89 2.72 3.33
N ASP A 69 22.15 2.28 3.52
CA ASP A 69 22.62 0.99 3.00
C ASP A 69 21.97 -0.22 3.68
N GLN A 70 21.96 -0.24 5.02
CA GLN A 70 21.45 -1.36 5.81
C GLN A 70 20.85 -0.91 7.14
N LEU A 71 19.84 -1.65 7.56
CA LEU A 71 19.24 -1.58 8.88
C LEU A 71 19.44 -2.93 9.57
N ASP A 72 19.58 -2.90 10.89
CA ASP A 72 19.67 -4.08 11.74
C ASP A 72 18.76 -3.95 12.95
N ASN A 73 18.90 -4.87 13.91
CA ASN A 73 18.07 -4.95 15.11
C ASN A 73 18.31 -3.84 16.14
N THR A 74 19.19 -2.88 15.83
CA THR A 74 19.53 -1.74 16.69
C THR A 74 19.08 -0.43 16.02
N PRO A 75 18.38 0.46 16.74
CA PRO A 75 18.06 1.80 16.25
C PRO A 75 19.30 2.58 15.81
N ARG A 76 19.40 2.87 14.50
CA ARG A 76 20.47 3.69 13.92
C ARG A 76 19.94 5.08 13.63
N ARG A 77 20.69 6.11 14.02
CA ARG A 77 20.34 7.50 13.69
C ARG A 77 20.38 7.69 12.18
N VAL A 78 19.39 8.38 11.65
CA VAL A 78 19.31 8.80 10.25
C VAL A 78 19.80 10.25 10.19
N ASP A 79 20.84 10.48 9.40
CA ASP A 79 21.40 11.82 9.19
C ASP A 79 20.54 12.65 8.23
N GLY A 80 20.76 13.97 8.20
CA GLY A 80 20.09 14.86 7.23
C GLY A 80 18.66 15.26 7.62
N ILE A 81 18.22 14.97 8.84
CA ILE A 81 16.98 15.49 9.43
C ILE A 81 17.13 16.96 9.78
N GLU A 82 16.15 17.77 9.37
CA GLU A 82 16.09 19.19 9.67
C GLU A 82 15.39 19.43 11.04
N GLY A 83 15.49 20.63 11.61
CA GLY A 83 14.83 20.93 12.89
C GLY A 83 15.53 20.39 14.13
N GLY A 84 14.79 20.31 15.25
CA GLY A 84 15.34 20.07 16.59
C GLY A 84 15.30 18.63 17.10
N GLY A 85 14.72 17.69 16.34
CA GLY A 85 14.50 16.31 16.77
C GLY A 85 15.55 15.33 16.24
N GLU A 86 15.26 14.05 16.39
CA GLU A 86 16.14 12.96 15.97
C GLU A 86 15.31 11.85 15.31
N LEU A 87 15.72 11.38 14.13
CA LEU A 87 15.15 10.18 13.52
C LEU A 87 16.12 9.02 13.69
N HIS A 88 15.58 7.91 14.17
CA HIS A 88 16.24 6.61 14.14
C HIS A 88 15.41 5.66 13.27
N ALA A 89 16.08 4.69 12.67
CA ALA A 89 15.44 3.61 11.94
C ALA A 89 16.07 2.27 12.33
N MET A 90 15.25 1.23 12.31
CA MET A 90 15.71 -0.15 12.51
C MET A 90 14.83 -1.13 11.75
N MET A 91 15.39 -2.32 11.51
CA MET A 91 14.67 -3.43 10.92
C MET A 91 14.69 -4.59 11.91
N LEU A 92 13.53 -5.18 12.14
CA LEU A 92 13.42 -6.34 13.01
C LEU A 92 14.27 -7.49 12.47
N ASP A 93 15.22 -7.95 13.28
CA ASP A 93 15.88 -9.24 13.09
C ASP A 93 15.29 -10.22 14.09
N MET A 94 14.55 -11.21 13.58
CA MET A 94 13.88 -12.21 14.42
C MET A 94 14.87 -13.03 15.23
N LYS A 95 15.95 -13.49 14.59
CA LYS A 95 16.95 -14.33 15.24
C LYS A 95 17.64 -13.53 16.33
N ARG A 96 18.11 -12.33 16.01
CA ARG A 96 18.81 -11.47 16.97
C ARG A 96 17.89 -11.07 18.13
N THR A 97 16.61 -10.80 17.86
CA THR A 97 15.63 -10.51 18.92
C THR A 97 15.43 -11.72 19.83
N PHE A 98 15.39 -12.94 19.28
CA PHE A 98 15.35 -14.14 20.11
C PHE A 98 16.64 -14.27 20.95
N ASP A 99 17.80 -14.12 20.33
CA ASP A 99 19.10 -14.19 21.03
C ASP A 99 19.13 -13.21 22.21
N GLU A 100 18.67 -11.96 22.02
CA GLU A 100 18.59 -10.94 23.06
C GLU A 100 17.62 -11.32 24.21
N ILE A 101 16.49 -11.97 23.91
CA ILE A 101 15.58 -12.46 24.95
C ILE A 101 16.27 -13.52 25.80
N VAL A 102 17.01 -14.44 25.15
CA VAL A 102 17.77 -15.50 25.81
C VAL A 102 18.86 -14.88 26.70
N GLU A 103 19.63 -13.95 26.16
CA GLU A 103 20.69 -13.22 26.87
C GLU A 103 20.13 -12.43 28.08
N ALA A 104 18.94 -11.85 27.96
CA ALA A 104 18.34 -11.03 29.02
C ALA A 104 17.67 -11.84 30.15
N HIS A 105 17.27 -13.10 29.90
CA HIS A 105 16.44 -13.87 30.85
C HIS A 105 17.04 -15.21 31.29
N ALA A 106 18.13 -15.66 30.68
CA ALA A 106 18.90 -16.81 31.14
C ALA A 106 20.21 -16.37 31.78
N ASP A 107 20.70 -17.12 32.77
CA ASP A 107 22.09 -16.91 33.22
C ASP A 107 23.08 -17.26 32.09
N PRO A 108 24.31 -16.73 32.14
CA PRO A 108 25.25 -16.85 31.03
C PRO A 108 25.53 -18.30 30.59
N ALA A 109 25.55 -19.26 31.53
CA ALA A 109 25.80 -20.66 31.21
C ALA A 109 24.61 -21.28 30.47
N ARG A 110 23.38 -21.03 30.92
CA ARG A 110 22.16 -21.45 30.21
C ARG A 110 22.01 -20.75 28.86
N ALA A 111 22.29 -19.45 28.79
CA ALA A 111 22.24 -18.69 27.53
C ALA A 111 23.19 -19.31 26.49
N ALA A 112 24.45 -19.58 26.86
CA ALA A 112 25.40 -20.25 25.98
C ALA A 112 24.93 -21.63 25.52
N ALA A 113 24.30 -22.42 26.40
CA ALA A 113 23.75 -23.73 26.06
C ALA A 113 22.57 -23.64 25.06
N ILE A 114 21.71 -22.63 25.20
CA ILE A 114 20.58 -22.39 24.28
C ILE A 114 21.10 -21.90 22.93
N LEU A 115 21.95 -20.87 22.93
CA LEU A 115 22.51 -20.28 21.73
C LEU A 115 23.38 -21.30 20.95
N GLY A 116 24.07 -22.21 21.64
CA GLY A 116 24.85 -23.28 21.01
C GLY A 116 24.02 -24.45 20.47
N ASN A 117 22.71 -24.49 20.69
CA ASN A 117 21.88 -25.64 20.37
C ASN A 117 21.45 -25.67 18.88
N PRO A 118 21.68 -26.75 18.12
CA PRO A 118 21.31 -26.83 16.70
C PRO A 118 19.80 -26.70 16.42
N PHE A 119 18.97 -27.23 17.33
CA PHE A 119 17.52 -27.08 17.23
C PHE A 119 17.09 -25.63 17.45
N TYR A 120 17.71 -24.92 18.39
CA TYR A 120 17.48 -23.49 18.58
C TYR A 120 17.85 -22.66 17.32
N GLN A 121 19.00 -22.94 16.71
CA GLN A 121 19.42 -22.24 15.49
C GLN A 121 18.43 -22.45 14.34
N SER A 122 17.86 -23.66 14.24
CA SER A 122 16.83 -23.98 13.24
C SER A 122 15.50 -23.28 13.52
N LEU A 123 15.08 -23.23 14.79
CA LEU A 123 13.83 -22.55 15.20
C LEU A 123 13.89 -21.03 15.06
N SER A 124 15.00 -20.42 15.50
CA SER A 124 15.18 -18.96 15.51
C SER A 124 15.30 -18.36 14.11
N ALA A 125 15.62 -19.18 13.09
CA ALA A 125 15.82 -18.72 11.71
C ALA A 125 14.55 -18.50 10.88
N GLY A 126 13.36 -18.96 11.30
CA GLY A 126 12.16 -18.76 10.47
C GLY A 126 10.90 -19.54 10.83
N PHE A 127 10.66 -19.82 12.10
CA PHE A 127 9.43 -20.52 12.50
C PHE A 127 8.17 -19.66 12.29
N ALA A 128 7.11 -20.24 11.70
CA ALA A 128 5.87 -19.51 11.46
C ALA A 128 5.21 -19.03 12.76
N GLY A 129 4.85 -17.74 12.84
CA GLY A 129 4.24 -17.13 14.02
C GLY A 129 5.23 -16.51 15.01
N THR A 130 6.55 -16.68 14.83
CA THR A 130 7.54 -15.98 15.67
C THR A 130 7.76 -14.54 15.22
N GLN A 131 7.58 -14.21 13.94
CA GLN A 131 7.79 -12.84 13.44
C GLN A 131 6.88 -11.84 14.17
N GLU A 132 5.60 -12.19 14.30
CA GLU A 132 4.58 -11.39 14.97
C GLU A 132 4.92 -11.19 16.44
N TYR A 133 5.34 -12.26 17.13
CA TYR A 133 5.78 -12.17 18.52
C TYR A 133 7.06 -11.34 18.66
N MET A 134 8.07 -11.57 17.82
CA MET A 134 9.35 -10.86 17.92
C MET A 134 9.19 -9.37 17.66
N ALA A 135 8.28 -8.99 16.77
CA ALA A 135 7.90 -7.61 16.59
C ALA A 135 7.29 -7.02 17.88
N MET A 136 6.42 -7.76 18.59
CA MET A 136 5.80 -7.30 19.85
C MET A 136 6.82 -7.18 20.96
N GLU A 137 7.73 -8.15 21.05
CA GLU A 137 8.83 -8.10 22.00
C GLU A 137 9.71 -6.89 21.72
N LYS A 138 10.11 -6.68 20.45
CA LYS A 138 10.97 -5.56 20.09
C LYS A 138 10.28 -4.22 20.36
N LEU A 139 9.01 -4.07 20.02
CA LEU A 139 8.22 -2.88 20.35
C LEU A 139 8.16 -2.66 21.87
N GLY A 140 7.93 -3.71 22.65
CA GLY A 140 7.94 -3.67 24.10
C GLY A 140 9.29 -3.22 24.67
N GLN A 141 10.40 -3.75 24.13
CA GLN A 141 11.76 -3.35 24.50
C GLN A 141 12.02 -1.87 24.18
N LEU A 142 11.63 -1.40 23.00
CA LEU A 142 11.80 0.01 22.61
C LEU A 142 10.99 0.94 23.53
N ARG A 143 9.74 0.58 23.82
CA ARG A 143 8.89 1.37 24.72
C ARG A 143 9.41 1.39 26.15
N ALA A 144 9.94 0.26 26.64
CA ALA A 144 10.45 0.14 28.00
C ALA A 144 11.73 0.95 28.26
N ARG A 145 12.55 1.20 27.23
CA ARG A 145 13.75 2.06 27.34
C ARG A 145 13.42 3.53 27.55
N ASP A 146 12.22 3.96 27.13
CA ASP A 146 11.75 5.35 27.16
C ASP A 146 12.73 6.37 26.52
N GLU A 147 13.54 5.90 25.56
CA GLU A 147 14.53 6.71 24.83
C GLU A 147 13.93 7.54 23.70
N TRP A 148 12.75 7.14 23.20
CA TRP A 148 12.07 7.79 22.07
C TRP A 148 10.72 8.34 22.50
N ASP A 149 10.43 9.55 22.05
CA ASP A 149 9.13 10.18 22.19
C ASP A 149 8.09 9.44 21.34
N LEU A 150 8.46 9.04 20.12
CA LEU A 150 7.56 8.37 19.17
C LEU A 150 8.20 7.10 18.60
N ILE A 151 7.42 6.03 18.56
CA ILE A 151 7.75 4.81 17.81
C ILE A 151 6.76 4.69 16.64
N VAL A 152 7.26 4.68 15.41
CA VAL A 152 6.44 4.42 14.21
C VAL A 152 6.71 2.99 13.74
N VAL A 153 5.67 2.17 13.66
CA VAL A 153 5.78 0.75 13.31
C VAL A 153 5.29 0.52 11.88
N ASP A 154 6.20 0.05 11.01
CA ASP A 154 5.90 -0.40 9.65
C ASP A 154 5.67 -1.91 9.64
N THR A 155 4.46 -2.31 9.22
CA THR A 155 3.99 -3.70 9.26
C THR A 155 4.21 -4.43 7.93
N PRO A 156 4.37 -5.77 7.94
CA PRO A 156 4.61 -6.54 6.73
C PRO A 156 3.42 -6.51 5.73
N PRO A 157 3.66 -6.85 4.44
CA PRO A 157 2.61 -6.86 3.42
C PRO A 157 1.71 -8.09 3.54
N SER A 158 0.64 -8.03 4.36
CA SER A 158 -0.34 -9.12 4.40
C SER A 158 -1.68 -8.69 5.00
N ARG A 159 -2.76 -9.43 4.69
CA ARG A 159 -3.99 -9.45 5.50
C ARG A 159 -3.71 -9.86 6.95
N SER A 160 -2.62 -10.60 7.14
CA SER A 160 -1.99 -10.93 8.42
C SER A 160 -1.24 -9.77 9.07
N ALA A 161 -1.28 -8.53 8.56
CA ALA A 161 -0.64 -7.41 9.26
C ALA A 161 -1.27 -7.16 10.65
N LEU A 162 -2.50 -7.62 10.89
CA LEU A 162 -3.09 -7.73 12.23
C LEU A 162 -2.80 -9.06 12.93
N ASP A 163 -2.23 -10.07 12.26
CA ASP A 163 -1.75 -11.28 12.96
C ASP A 163 -0.62 -10.94 13.94
N PHE A 164 0.08 -9.82 13.72
CA PHE A 164 0.92 -9.16 14.71
C PHE A 164 0.18 -8.99 16.04
N LEU A 165 -1.08 -8.54 16.02
CA LEU A 165 -1.95 -8.42 17.20
C LEU A 165 -2.33 -9.77 17.81
N ASP A 166 -2.35 -10.85 17.03
CA ASP A 166 -2.65 -12.20 17.51
C ASP A 166 -1.42 -12.94 18.09
N ALA A 167 -0.27 -12.26 18.22
CA ALA A 167 0.96 -12.81 18.79
C ALA A 167 0.79 -13.51 20.16
N PRO A 168 0.03 -12.97 21.15
CA PRO A 168 -0.17 -13.67 22.43
C PRO A 168 -0.87 -15.04 22.25
N LYS A 169 -1.87 -15.10 21.36
CA LYS A 169 -2.63 -16.34 21.06
C LYS A 169 -1.77 -17.34 20.31
N ARG A 170 -0.97 -16.89 19.35
CA ARG A 170 -0.07 -17.75 18.54
C ARG A 170 1.06 -18.34 19.38
N LEU A 171 1.65 -17.55 20.26
CA LEU A 171 2.65 -18.03 21.20
C LEU A 171 2.04 -19.01 22.21
N GLY A 172 0.87 -18.70 22.77
CA GLY A 172 0.15 -19.59 23.67
C GLY A 172 -0.11 -20.95 23.02
N SER A 173 -0.67 -20.97 21.81
CA SER A 173 -0.95 -22.21 21.08
C SER A 173 0.30 -23.01 20.72
N PHE A 174 1.44 -22.35 20.46
CA PHE A 174 2.73 -23.00 20.26
C PHE A 174 3.20 -23.74 21.54
N LEU A 175 3.21 -23.04 22.69
CA LEU A 175 3.62 -23.62 23.97
C LEU A 175 2.65 -24.69 24.46
N ASP A 176 1.36 -24.51 24.18
CA ASP A 176 0.30 -25.46 24.52
C ASP A 176 0.22 -26.66 23.57
N GLY A 177 1.02 -26.67 22.50
CA GLY A 177 1.06 -27.72 21.51
C GLY A 177 1.38 -29.08 22.13
N LYS A 178 0.62 -30.11 21.75
CA LYS A 178 0.76 -31.49 22.28
C LYS A 178 2.19 -32.03 22.21
N PHE A 179 2.95 -31.62 21.19
CA PHE A 179 4.36 -31.98 21.00
C PHE A 179 5.27 -31.34 22.05
N ILE A 180 5.15 -30.03 22.29
CA ILE A 180 5.92 -29.33 23.32
C ILE A 180 5.54 -29.86 24.71
N LYS A 181 4.25 -30.02 25.02
CA LYS A 181 3.79 -30.61 26.29
C LYS A 181 4.33 -32.02 26.54
N LEU A 182 4.44 -32.86 25.51
CA LEU A 182 5.02 -34.21 25.62
C LEU A 182 6.52 -34.18 25.90
N LEU A 183 7.25 -33.18 25.38
CA LEU A 183 8.68 -32.98 25.59
C LEU A 183 9.00 -32.27 26.91
N MET A 184 8.13 -31.35 27.36
CA MET A 184 8.26 -30.65 28.65
C MET A 184 7.75 -31.49 29.84
N ALA A 185 7.10 -32.64 29.59
CA ALA A 185 6.66 -33.54 30.65
C ALA A 185 7.88 -34.03 31.46
N PRO A 186 7.90 -33.87 32.79
CA PRO A 186 9.07 -34.18 33.58
C PRO A 186 9.45 -35.66 33.43
N ALA A 187 10.72 -35.92 33.08
CA ALA A 187 11.31 -37.27 33.11
C ALA A 187 11.26 -37.94 34.50
N LYS A 188 10.83 -37.20 35.53
CA LYS A 188 10.65 -37.64 36.91
C LYS A 188 9.24 -38.11 37.28
N VAL A 189 8.28 -38.18 36.34
CA VAL A 189 7.01 -38.92 36.56
C VAL A 189 7.24 -40.44 36.37
N GLY A 190 8.28 -40.93 37.04
CA GLY A 190 8.67 -42.34 37.15
C GLY A 190 8.61 -42.84 38.59
N GLY A 191 7.82 -42.18 39.44
CA GLY A 191 7.47 -42.69 40.76
C GLY A 191 6.67 -44.00 40.60
N ARG A 192 7.09 -45.03 41.35
CA ARG A 192 6.76 -46.47 41.29
C ARG A 192 5.29 -46.91 41.13
N ALA A 193 4.32 -45.99 41.01
CA ALA A 193 2.89 -46.25 40.89
C ALA A 193 2.28 -45.95 39.50
N GLY A 194 2.93 -45.16 38.62
CA GLY A 194 2.37 -44.76 37.31
C GLY A 194 2.69 -45.68 36.13
N MET A 195 3.56 -46.68 36.32
CA MET A 195 4.23 -47.42 35.23
C MET A 195 3.36 -48.50 34.54
N LYS A 196 2.17 -48.83 35.07
CA LYS A 196 1.41 -50.02 34.59
C LYS A 196 0.46 -49.79 33.42
N PHE A 197 0.11 -48.54 33.08
CA PHE A 197 -0.79 -48.24 31.94
C PHE A 197 -0.12 -47.52 30.76
N LEU A 198 1.15 -47.11 30.87
CA LEU A 198 1.87 -46.41 29.78
C LEU A 198 2.77 -47.31 28.91
N ASN A 199 3.03 -48.56 29.31
CA ASN A 199 4.10 -49.37 28.71
C ASN A 199 3.78 -50.04 27.36
N VAL A 200 2.52 -50.15 26.94
CA VAL A 200 2.18 -50.88 25.69
C VAL A 200 2.00 -49.96 24.48
N GLY A 201 1.66 -48.67 24.67
CA GLY A 201 1.47 -47.70 23.58
C GLY A 201 2.64 -46.73 23.35
N MET A 202 3.35 -46.32 24.41
CA MET A 202 4.35 -45.23 24.34
C MET A 202 5.74 -45.70 23.84
N SER A 203 6.08 -46.99 24.06
CA SER A 203 7.37 -47.56 23.64
C SER A 203 7.46 -47.77 22.11
N MET A 204 6.32 -48.10 21.47
CA MET A 204 6.26 -48.22 20.01
C MET A 204 6.32 -46.86 19.30
N MET A 205 5.81 -45.80 19.92
CA MET A 205 5.82 -44.45 19.34
C MET A 205 7.18 -43.74 19.50
N THR A 206 7.86 -43.92 20.65
CA THR A 206 9.22 -43.36 20.86
C THR A 206 10.29 -44.07 20.03
N GLY A 207 10.17 -45.39 19.84
CA GLY A 207 11.07 -46.17 18.98
C GLY A 207 10.93 -45.88 17.48
N THR A 208 9.74 -45.47 17.02
CA THR A 208 9.49 -45.10 15.61
C THR A 208 9.82 -43.64 15.33
N LEU A 209 9.54 -42.71 16.26
CA LEU A 209 10.00 -41.32 16.21
C LEU A 209 11.53 -41.22 16.25
N GLY A 210 12.21 -42.00 17.10
CA GLY A 210 13.68 -41.99 17.20
C GLY A 210 14.39 -42.54 15.95
N LYS A 211 13.75 -43.45 15.20
CA LYS A 211 14.28 -43.99 13.94
C LYS A 211 14.05 -43.06 12.75
N LEU A 212 12.99 -42.24 12.76
CA LEU A 212 12.64 -41.31 11.69
C LEU A 212 13.22 -39.90 11.88
N LEU A 213 13.36 -39.40 13.10
CA LEU A 213 13.85 -38.04 13.42
C LEU A 213 15.34 -37.99 13.79
N GLY A 214 15.98 -39.14 13.99
CA GLY A 214 17.37 -39.24 14.44
C GLY A 214 17.54 -38.96 15.94
N GLY A 215 18.27 -39.83 16.64
CA GLY A 215 18.48 -39.72 18.09
C GLY A 215 19.21 -38.44 18.54
N GLN A 216 19.92 -37.76 17.62
CA GLN A 216 20.58 -36.49 17.90
C GLN A 216 19.59 -35.33 18.01
N LEU A 217 18.63 -35.21 17.09
CA LEU A 217 17.62 -34.16 17.11
C LEU A 217 16.79 -34.21 18.40
N LEU A 218 16.42 -35.43 18.85
CA LEU A 218 15.71 -35.61 20.11
C LEU A 218 16.49 -35.10 21.31
N ARG A 219 17.81 -35.33 21.35
CA ARG A 219 18.69 -34.79 22.41
C ARG A 219 18.75 -33.27 22.34
N ASP A 220 18.95 -32.70 21.15
CA ASP A 220 19.03 -31.25 20.97
C ASP A 220 17.74 -30.57 21.44
N VAL A 221 16.58 -31.14 21.10
CA VAL A 221 15.26 -30.67 21.56
C VAL A 221 15.13 -30.76 23.09
N GLN A 222 15.53 -31.88 23.69
CA GLN A 222 15.45 -32.06 25.16
C GLN A 222 16.34 -31.06 25.90
N THR A 223 17.58 -30.86 25.44
CA THR A 223 18.50 -29.87 26.01
C THR A 223 17.95 -28.45 25.89
N PHE A 224 17.39 -28.10 24.74
CA PHE A 224 16.75 -26.79 24.53
C PHE A 224 15.57 -26.58 25.48
N VAL A 225 14.64 -27.55 25.54
CA VAL A 225 13.46 -27.48 26.40
C VAL A 225 13.84 -27.32 27.88
N ALA A 226 14.80 -28.11 28.36
CA ALA A 226 15.27 -28.03 29.74
C ALA A 226 15.90 -26.67 30.07
N ALA A 227 16.64 -26.07 29.12
CA ALA A 227 17.24 -24.76 29.31
C ALA A 227 16.21 -23.61 29.26
N MET A 228 15.09 -23.80 28.53
CA MET A 228 14.04 -22.81 28.29
C MET A 228 12.88 -22.82 29.31
N ASP A 229 12.81 -23.80 30.22
CA ASP A 229 11.67 -24.05 31.13
C ASP A 229 11.17 -22.80 31.87
N THR A 230 12.08 -21.91 32.28
CA THR A 230 11.74 -20.65 32.97
C THR A 230 11.43 -19.48 32.03
N MET A 231 11.92 -19.52 30.79
CA MET A 231 11.71 -18.41 29.85
C MET A 231 10.32 -18.45 29.23
N PHE A 232 9.80 -19.63 28.89
CA PHE A 232 8.49 -19.81 28.23
C PHE A 232 7.32 -19.17 28.99
N GLY A 233 7.34 -19.19 30.33
CA GLY A 233 6.32 -18.52 31.15
C GLY A 233 6.33 -16.99 31.02
N GLY A 234 7.49 -16.38 30.80
CA GLY A 234 7.64 -14.92 30.67
C GLY A 234 7.19 -14.37 29.32
N PHE A 235 7.30 -15.17 28.25
CA PHE A 235 6.93 -14.75 26.90
C PHE A 235 5.44 -14.32 26.83
N ARG A 236 4.53 -15.09 27.44
CA ARG A 236 3.08 -14.75 27.43
C ARG A 236 2.81 -13.43 28.14
N THR A 237 3.38 -13.23 29.33
CA THR A 237 3.19 -12.00 30.11
C THR A 237 3.67 -10.76 29.37
N ARG A 238 4.81 -10.85 28.68
CA ARG A 238 5.35 -9.74 27.86
C ARG A 238 4.48 -9.47 26.63
N ALA A 239 4.05 -10.52 25.93
CA ALA A 239 3.11 -10.37 24.81
C ALA A 239 1.83 -9.64 25.25
N ASP A 240 1.25 -10.04 26.37
CA ASP A 240 0.04 -9.42 26.92
C ASP A 240 0.26 -7.97 27.38
N ALA A 241 1.47 -7.64 27.83
CA ALA A 241 1.83 -6.27 28.18
C ALA A 241 1.94 -5.38 26.94
N THR A 242 2.67 -5.82 25.90
CA THR A 242 2.74 -5.07 24.64
C THR A 242 1.37 -4.97 23.98
N TYR A 243 0.56 -6.02 24.01
CA TYR A 243 -0.81 -5.99 23.48
C TYR A 243 -1.66 -4.90 24.15
N ARG A 244 -1.56 -4.76 25.48
CA ARG A 244 -2.23 -3.70 26.23
C ARG A 244 -1.71 -2.31 25.91
N LEU A 245 -0.41 -2.16 25.63
CA LEU A 245 0.15 -0.88 25.16
C LEU A 245 -0.51 -0.45 23.85
N LEU A 246 -0.78 -1.38 22.94
CA LEU A 246 -1.44 -1.08 21.67
C LEU A 246 -2.91 -0.67 21.82
N GLN A 247 -3.58 -1.11 22.89
CA GLN A 247 -4.94 -0.68 23.23
C GLN A 247 -4.98 0.65 24.01
N ALA A 248 -3.83 1.15 24.48
CA ALA A 248 -3.78 2.35 25.28
C ALA A 248 -3.98 3.62 24.43
N PRO A 249 -4.55 4.71 24.98
CA PRO A 249 -4.78 5.95 24.24
C PRO A 249 -3.53 6.60 23.63
N GLY A 250 -2.33 6.26 24.12
CA GLY A 250 -1.06 6.72 23.55
C GLY A 250 -0.60 5.96 22.30
N THR A 251 -1.43 5.04 21.78
CA THR A 251 -1.20 4.33 20.52
C THR A 251 -2.25 4.76 19.51
N ALA A 252 -1.81 5.01 18.27
CA ALA A 252 -2.68 5.27 17.14
C ALA A 252 -2.41 4.30 15.99
N PHE A 253 -3.48 3.82 15.36
CA PHE A 253 -3.40 3.02 14.13
C PHE A 253 -3.74 3.87 12.91
N LEU A 254 -2.92 3.75 11.88
CA LEU A 254 -3.15 4.33 10.56
C LEU A 254 -3.28 3.21 9.54
N VAL A 255 -4.47 3.11 8.93
CA VAL A 255 -4.69 2.20 7.81
C VAL A 255 -4.24 2.91 6.54
N VAL A 256 -3.40 2.27 5.72
CA VAL A 256 -2.92 2.81 4.44
C VAL A 256 -3.53 1.98 3.32
N ALA A 257 -4.11 2.64 2.32
CA ALA A 257 -4.71 1.97 1.17
C ALA A 257 -4.54 2.79 -0.11
N ALA A 258 -4.46 2.12 -1.25
CA ALA A 258 -4.66 2.76 -2.56
C ALA A 258 -6.16 2.89 -2.87
N PRO A 259 -6.61 3.80 -3.75
CA PRO A 259 -8.02 3.93 -4.17
C PRO A 259 -8.51 2.77 -5.06
N GLU A 260 -7.99 1.58 -4.86
CA GLU A 260 -8.31 0.36 -5.57
C GLU A 260 -9.30 -0.49 -4.77
N ARG A 261 -10.15 -1.24 -5.47
CA ARG A 261 -11.23 -2.03 -4.86
C ARG A 261 -10.73 -3.01 -3.81
N ASP A 262 -9.66 -3.74 -4.10
CA ASP A 262 -9.17 -4.78 -3.20
C ASP A 262 -8.40 -4.18 -2.02
N ALA A 263 -7.63 -3.11 -2.24
CA ALA A 263 -6.96 -2.36 -1.16
C ALA A 263 -7.98 -1.74 -0.18
N LEU A 264 -9.04 -1.10 -0.67
CA LEU A 264 -10.08 -0.52 0.18
C LEU A 264 -10.95 -1.58 0.88
N ARG A 265 -11.16 -2.74 0.26
CA ARG A 265 -11.82 -3.87 0.92
C ARG A 265 -10.99 -4.40 2.09
N GLU A 266 -9.68 -4.53 1.89
CA GLU A 266 -8.78 -4.91 2.98
C GLU A 266 -8.74 -3.82 4.06
N ALA A 267 -8.70 -2.54 3.68
CA ALA A 267 -8.78 -1.43 4.63
C ALA A 267 -10.04 -1.49 5.52
N ALA A 268 -11.20 -1.79 4.93
CA ALA A 268 -12.46 -1.97 5.67
C ALA A 268 -12.35 -3.12 6.68
N TYR A 269 -11.76 -4.26 6.27
CA TYR A 269 -11.47 -5.36 7.18
C TYR A 269 -10.53 -4.94 8.34
N PHE A 270 -9.50 -4.14 8.06
CA PHE A 270 -8.61 -3.61 9.11
C PHE A 270 -9.38 -2.73 10.10
N VAL A 271 -10.23 -1.81 9.61
CA VAL A 271 -11.05 -0.92 10.46
C VAL A 271 -11.94 -1.74 11.39
N GLU A 272 -12.70 -2.70 10.85
CA GLU A 272 -13.60 -3.56 11.63
C GLU A 272 -12.82 -4.39 12.68
N ARG A 273 -11.66 -4.93 12.29
CA ARG A 273 -10.82 -5.73 13.18
C ARG A 273 -10.18 -4.90 14.30
N LEU A 274 -9.73 -3.69 14.01
CA LEU A 274 -9.20 -2.75 15.02
C LEU A 274 -10.28 -2.36 16.03
N ALA A 275 -11.49 -2.07 15.55
CA ALA A 275 -12.64 -1.79 16.41
C ALA A 275 -12.98 -2.98 17.32
N ALA A 276 -13.02 -4.20 16.76
CA ALA A 276 -13.29 -5.43 17.52
C ALA A 276 -12.25 -5.70 18.62
N GLU A 277 -10.98 -5.34 18.38
CA GLU A 277 -9.88 -5.51 19.34
C GLU A 277 -9.65 -4.25 20.22
N ARG A 278 -10.51 -3.22 20.11
CA ARG A 278 -10.42 -1.94 20.84
C ARG A 278 -9.06 -1.23 20.66
N MET A 279 -8.55 -1.28 19.44
CA MET A 279 -7.33 -0.58 19.04
C MET A 279 -7.69 0.83 18.56
N PRO A 280 -7.03 1.91 19.04
CA PRO A 280 -7.40 3.27 18.67
C PRO A 280 -7.03 3.57 17.21
N LEU A 281 -8.02 3.61 16.33
CA LEU A 281 -7.85 4.01 14.93
C LEU A 281 -7.80 5.53 14.84
N ALA A 282 -6.70 6.08 14.32
CA ALA A 282 -6.62 7.50 13.98
C ALA A 282 -7.31 7.78 12.63
N GLY A 283 -7.10 6.94 11.62
CA GLY A 283 -7.81 7.07 10.35
C GLY A 283 -7.19 6.29 9.19
N LEU A 284 -7.62 6.66 7.98
CA LEU A 284 -7.20 6.11 6.70
C LEU A 284 -6.30 7.11 5.94
N VAL A 285 -5.13 6.65 5.54
CA VAL A 285 -4.28 7.29 4.53
C VAL A 285 -4.64 6.67 3.18
N LEU A 286 -5.35 7.44 2.34
CA LEU A 286 -5.63 7.05 0.97
C LEU A 286 -4.48 7.51 0.08
N ASN A 287 -3.57 6.59 -0.21
CA ASN A 287 -2.34 6.86 -0.95
C ASN A 287 -2.52 6.67 -2.46
N ARG A 288 -1.65 7.31 -3.27
CA ARG A 288 -1.65 7.24 -4.74
C ARG A 288 -2.99 7.65 -5.35
N VAL A 289 -3.62 8.69 -4.80
CA VAL A 289 -4.85 9.25 -5.38
C VAL A 289 -4.50 9.92 -6.71
N HIS A 290 -5.16 9.49 -7.78
CA HIS A 290 -5.00 10.12 -9.08
C HIS A 290 -5.93 11.32 -9.19
N GLY A 291 -5.42 12.40 -9.78
CA GLY A 291 -6.20 13.56 -10.19
C GLY A 291 -6.10 13.79 -11.70
N SER A 292 -6.92 14.69 -12.21
CA SER A 292 -6.79 15.23 -13.57
C SER A 292 -6.88 16.75 -13.53
N GLY A 293 -5.87 17.44 -14.08
CA GLY A 293 -5.92 18.89 -14.30
C GLY A 293 -6.99 19.30 -15.32
N ALA A 294 -7.53 18.35 -16.08
CA ALA A 294 -8.59 18.53 -17.06
C ALA A 294 -9.91 17.87 -16.62
N ALA A 295 -10.20 17.81 -15.30
CA ALA A 295 -11.39 17.16 -14.76
C ALA A 295 -12.74 17.72 -15.29
N ARG A 296 -12.73 18.92 -15.90
CA ARG A 296 -13.91 19.54 -16.53
C ARG A 296 -14.37 18.80 -17.80
N LEU A 297 -13.48 18.05 -18.45
CA LEU A 297 -13.80 17.24 -19.61
C LEU A 297 -14.11 15.80 -19.15
N SER A 298 -15.38 15.39 -19.22
CA SER A 298 -15.79 14.04 -18.85
C SER A 298 -15.28 13.01 -19.86
N ALA A 299 -15.21 11.73 -19.44
CA ALA A 299 -14.85 10.64 -20.34
C ALA A 299 -15.77 10.55 -21.57
N GLU A 300 -17.07 10.69 -21.36
CA GLU A 300 -18.08 10.66 -22.43
C GLU A 300 -17.87 11.79 -23.45
N ARG A 301 -17.63 13.02 -22.96
CA ARG A 301 -17.37 14.18 -23.83
C ARG A 301 -16.05 14.04 -24.58
N ALA A 302 -15.03 13.48 -23.95
CA ALA A 302 -13.75 13.24 -24.60
C ALA A 302 -13.83 12.16 -25.68
N LEU A 303 -14.55 11.06 -25.43
CA LEU A 303 -14.80 10.02 -26.45
C LEU A 303 -15.59 10.57 -27.63
N ALA A 304 -16.70 11.27 -27.37
CA ALA A 304 -17.50 11.88 -28.41
C ALA A 304 -16.68 12.90 -29.24
N ALA A 305 -15.82 13.68 -28.60
CA ALA A 305 -14.92 14.60 -29.30
C ALA A 305 -13.88 13.85 -30.16
N ALA A 306 -13.34 12.73 -29.69
CA ALA A 306 -12.40 11.91 -30.45
C ALA A 306 -13.08 11.29 -31.68
N GLU A 307 -14.29 10.75 -31.53
CA GLU A 307 -15.09 10.19 -32.62
C GLU A 307 -15.40 11.25 -33.69
N ASN A 308 -15.81 12.45 -33.27
CA ASN A 308 -16.10 13.55 -34.19
C ASN A 308 -14.87 14.01 -35.02
N LEU A 309 -13.67 13.96 -34.43
CA LEU A 309 -12.42 14.32 -35.11
C LEU A 309 -12.02 13.31 -36.18
N GLU A 310 -12.35 12.04 -35.99
CA GLU A 310 -12.04 10.97 -36.95
C GLU A 310 -13.09 10.80 -38.03
N GLU A 311 -14.36 11.02 -37.70
CA GLU A 311 -15.46 10.96 -38.66
C GLU A 311 -15.47 12.17 -39.64
N GLY A 312 -14.56 13.14 -39.47
CA GLY A 312 -14.41 14.27 -40.38
C GLY A 312 -15.64 15.19 -40.43
N ARG A 313 -16.57 15.08 -39.49
CA ARG A 313 -17.79 15.90 -39.44
C ARG A 313 -17.59 17.06 -38.48
N ILE A 314 -16.70 17.98 -38.85
CA ILE A 314 -17.01 19.38 -38.60
C ILE A 314 -18.21 19.68 -39.52
N VAL A 315 -19.42 19.42 -39.03
CA VAL A 315 -20.60 20.04 -39.63
C VAL A 315 -20.45 21.51 -39.31
N ASP A 316 -19.83 22.23 -40.25
CA ASP A 316 -19.96 23.67 -40.35
C ASP A 316 -21.48 23.92 -40.36
N GLN A 317 -22.05 24.30 -39.22
CA GLN A 317 -23.44 24.75 -39.16
C GLN A 317 -23.49 26.10 -39.86
N SER A 318 -23.42 26.03 -41.19
CA SER A 318 -23.75 27.11 -42.08
C SER A 318 -25.14 27.61 -41.70
N ALA A 319 -25.14 28.88 -41.32
CA ALA A 319 -26.26 29.70 -40.91
C ALA A 319 -27.64 29.15 -41.32
N GLY A 320 -28.51 28.95 -40.33
CA GLY A 320 -29.94 28.79 -40.55
C GLY A 320 -30.45 29.96 -41.40
N LYS A 321 -30.67 29.69 -42.70
CA LYS A 321 -31.42 30.59 -43.58
C LYS A 321 -32.88 30.53 -43.14
N THR A 322 -33.29 31.49 -42.31
CA THR A 322 -34.69 31.91 -42.21
C THR A 322 -35.12 32.47 -43.57
N GLY A 323 -35.57 31.58 -44.44
CA GLY A 323 -36.18 31.93 -45.72
C GLY A 323 -37.49 32.67 -45.48
N VAL A 324 -37.51 33.95 -45.84
CA VAL A 324 -38.71 34.79 -45.92
C VAL A 324 -39.75 34.09 -46.81
N ARG A 325 -40.93 33.86 -46.25
CA ARG A 325 -42.08 33.21 -46.88
C ARG A 325 -42.79 34.24 -47.79
N GLY A 326 -42.73 34.06 -49.11
CA GLY A 326 -43.61 34.71 -50.08
C GLY A 326 -44.82 33.83 -50.41
N PRO A 327 -46.04 34.36 -50.61
CA PRO A 327 -47.26 33.56 -50.74
C PRO A 327 -47.57 33.20 -52.20
N GLY A 328 -47.95 31.94 -52.43
CA GLY A 328 -48.52 31.47 -53.70
C GLY A 328 -48.27 29.97 -53.92
N GLY A 329 -49.26 29.13 -53.64
CA GLY A 329 -49.27 27.71 -54.06
C GLY A 329 -49.89 27.53 -55.46
N PRO A 330 -50.34 26.32 -55.86
CA PRO A 330 -50.14 25.01 -55.25
C PRO A 330 -49.77 23.90 -56.27
N GLU A 331 -49.79 22.65 -55.77
CA GLU A 331 -50.04 21.38 -56.45
C GLU A 331 -48.92 20.37 -56.74
N ALA A 332 -49.35 19.12 -56.54
CA ALA A 332 -48.63 17.90 -56.25
C ALA A 332 -48.21 17.13 -57.51
N THR A 333 -47.31 16.16 -57.36
CA THR A 333 -47.49 14.74 -57.72
C THR A 333 -46.16 13.97 -57.70
N SER A 334 -46.13 12.84 -56.98
CA SER A 334 -45.23 11.70 -57.25
C SER A 334 -45.75 10.97 -58.51
N PRO A 335 -44.94 10.17 -59.26
CA PRO A 335 -44.46 8.88 -58.76
C PRO A 335 -43.07 8.40 -59.28
N GLU A 336 -42.56 7.38 -58.59
CA GLU A 336 -41.55 6.37 -58.95
C GLU A 336 -42.00 5.45 -60.14
N PRO A 337 -41.27 4.37 -60.56
CA PRO A 337 -39.82 4.02 -60.61
C PRO A 337 -39.42 3.27 -61.93
N GLU A 338 -38.35 2.45 -61.89
CA GLU A 338 -37.85 1.42 -62.85
C GLU A 338 -36.69 1.83 -63.78
N ALA A 339 -35.68 1.01 -64.10
CA ALA A 339 -35.26 -0.32 -63.68
C ALA A 339 -33.79 -0.57 -64.14
N LEU A 340 -33.20 -1.60 -63.54
CA LEU A 340 -31.90 -2.24 -63.82
C LEU A 340 -31.51 -2.30 -65.30
N ARG A 341 -30.20 -2.18 -65.61
CA ARG A 341 -29.45 -3.21 -66.35
C ARG A 341 -27.98 -3.31 -65.91
N THR A 342 -27.59 -4.56 -65.78
CA THR A 342 -26.34 -5.15 -65.31
C THR A 342 -25.36 -5.39 -66.48
N THR A 343 -24.11 -5.73 -66.10
CA THR A 343 -23.02 -6.44 -66.83
C THR A 343 -22.04 -5.57 -67.62
N ALA A 344 -20.74 -5.87 -67.73
CA ALA A 344 -19.79 -6.72 -67.01
C ALA A 344 -18.40 -6.52 -67.66
N VAL A 345 -17.35 -6.35 -66.84
CA VAL A 345 -16.04 -7.05 -66.89
C VAL A 345 -15.07 -6.84 -68.07
N ALA A 346 -13.80 -6.63 -67.67
CA ALA A 346 -12.50 -7.12 -68.20
C ALA A 346 -11.49 -5.96 -68.28
N ARG A 347 -10.54 -5.80 -67.33
CA ARG A 347 -9.24 -6.52 -67.15
C ARG A 347 -8.33 -6.52 -68.38
N SER A 348 -7.19 -5.83 -68.29
CA SER A 348 -5.80 -6.34 -68.42
C SER A 348 -4.86 -5.14 -68.30
N ASP A 349 -3.90 -5.14 -67.36
CA ASP A 349 -2.48 -5.54 -67.52
C ASP A 349 -1.72 -4.60 -68.49
N ALA A 350 -0.48 -4.18 -68.31
CA ALA A 350 0.54 -4.31 -67.26
C ALA A 350 1.71 -3.37 -67.67
N ALA A 351 2.59 -3.12 -66.71
CA ALA A 351 4.04 -2.91 -66.85
C ALA A 351 4.59 -1.77 -67.75
N ALA A 352 5.39 -0.90 -67.16
CA ALA A 352 6.86 -0.96 -67.32
C ALA A 352 7.50 0.20 -66.56
N ALA A 353 8.73 -0.04 -66.11
CA ALA A 353 9.46 0.78 -65.16
C ALA A 353 10.74 1.38 -65.80
N ILE A 354 11.35 2.30 -65.03
CA ILE A 354 12.78 2.66 -64.95
C ILE A 354 13.32 3.73 -65.91
N GLY A 355 14.02 4.72 -65.31
CA GLY A 355 15.06 5.57 -65.92
C GLY A 355 14.93 7.03 -65.47
N SER A 356 15.53 7.44 -64.34
CA SER A 356 16.82 8.18 -64.26
C SER A 356 16.85 9.48 -65.08
N ASP A 357 16.84 10.64 -64.44
CA ASP A 357 18.05 11.47 -64.30
C ASP A 357 17.77 12.81 -63.61
N THR A 358 18.84 13.25 -62.96
CA THR A 358 19.08 14.49 -62.22
C THR A 358 18.94 15.72 -63.11
N GLU A 359 18.28 16.78 -62.64
CA GLU A 359 18.73 18.15 -62.92
C GLU A 359 18.14 19.18 -61.95
N ILE A 360 19.05 19.94 -61.34
CA ILE A 360 18.80 21.07 -60.45
C ILE A 360 18.64 22.30 -61.34
N HIS A 361 17.47 22.94 -61.30
CA HIS A 361 17.30 24.30 -61.80
C HIS A 361 16.58 25.17 -60.78
N THR A 362 17.38 26.05 -60.17
CA THR A 362 16.95 27.25 -59.45
C THR A 362 16.32 28.25 -60.43
N HIS A 363 15.05 28.60 -60.25
CA HIS A 363 14.51 29.85 -60.76
C HIS A 363 13.50 30.49 -59.80
N THR A 364 13.86 31.72 -59.44
CA THR A 364 13.14 32.78 -58.77
C THR A 364 11.74 33.01 -59.37
N HIS A 365 10.72 33.17 -58.51
CA HIS A 365 9.46 33.83 -58.88
C HIS A 365 9.13 34.99 -57.92
N PRO A 366 8.59 36.11 -58.43
CA PRO A 366 8.39 37.34 -57.68
C PRO A 366 7.04 37.38 -56.97
N HIS A 367 6.95 38.28 -56.00
CA HIS A 367 5.74 38.71 -55.30
C HIS A 367 4.56 39.01 -56.23
N THR A 368 3.40 38.46 -55.90
CA THR A 368 2.10 39.08 -56.16
C THR A 368 1.18 38.88 -54.95
N ASP A 369 0.83 40.01 -54.35
CA ASP A 369 -0.19 40.22 -53.34
C ASP A 369 -1.59 40.00 -53.95
N ALA A 370 -2.45 39.22 -53.31
CA ALA A 370 -3.91 39.36 -53.38
C ALA A 370 -4.55 38.40 -52.38
N GLY A 371 -5.35 38.96 -51.47
CA GLY A 371 -5.97 38.25 -50.38
C GLY A 371 -6.96 37.19 -50.84
N ASP A 372 -7.01 36.12 -50.06
CA ASP A 372 -8.15 35.22 -49.99
C ASP A 372 -8.40 34.89 -48.52
N ALA A 373 -9.69 34.82 -48.20
CA ALA A 373 -10.27 34.63 -46.89
C ALA A 373 -9.56 33.54 -46.06
N GLU A 374 -9.40 33.80 -44.76
CA GLU A 374 -9.16 32.76 -43.76
C GLU A 374 -10.37 31.81 -43.73
N SER A 375 -10.40 30.90 -44.70
CA SER A 375 -11.09 29.62 -44.63
C SER A 375 -10.54 28.90 -43.40
N GLY A 376 -11.43 28.51 -42.48
CA GLY A 376 -11.08 27.75 -41.29
C GLY A 376 -10.22 26.55 -41.68
N ALA A 377 -8.91 26.66 -41.43
CA ALA A 377 -7.95 25.66 -41.84
C ALA A 377 -8.32 24.35 -41.14
N ALA A 378 -8.78 23.37 -41.91
CA ALA A 378 -9.02 22.03 -41.42
C ALA A 378 -7.75 21.56 -40.71
N THR A 379 -7.89 21.16 -39.44
CA THR A 379 -6.79 20.59 -38.66
C THR A 379 -6.09 19.53 -39.51
N PRO A 380 -4.75 19.60 -39.72
CA PRO A 380 -4.06 18.63 -40.55
C PRO A 380 -4.39 17.21 -40.09
N PRO A 381 -4.59 16.23 -40.99
CA PRO A 381 -5.05 14.88 -40.62
C PRO A 381 -4.25 14.25 -39.47
N ALA A 382 -2.93 14.43 -39.49
CA ALA A 382 -2.03 13.96 -38.43
C ALA A 382 -2.27 14.62 -37.05
N VAL A 383 -2.68 15.89 -37.02
CA VAL A 383 -3.00 16.61 -35.77
C VAL A 383 -4.38 16.18 -35.25
N ALA A 384 -5.35 15.94 -36.14
CA ALA A 384 -6.67 15.43 -35.77
C ALA A 384 -6.58 14.01 -35.18
N GLU A 385 -5.80 13.13 -35.80
CA GLU A 385 -5.53 11.78 -35.30
C GLU A 385 -4.82 11.80 -33.94
N LEU A 386 -3.78 12.62 -33.77
CA LEU A 386 -3.09 12.77 -32.49
C LEU A 386 -4.04 13.31 -31.40
N THR A 387 -4.88 14.29 -31.75
CA THR A 387 -5.85 14.88 -30.82
C THR A 387 -6.91 13.86 -30.39
N ALA A 388 -7.44 13.09 -31.35
CA ALA A 388 -8.37 12.00 -31.06
C ALA A 388 -7.73 10.93 -30.15
N GLY A 389 -6.48 10.56 -30.41
CA GLY A 389 -5.70 9.66 -29.55
C GLY A 389 -5.55 10.18 -28.11
N LEU A 390 -5.19 11.46 -27.93
CA LEU A 390 -5.08 12.08 -26.61
C LEU A 390 -6.42 12.16 -25.88
N LEU A 391 -7.51 12.44 -26.60
CA LEU A 391 -8.86 12.48 -26.04
C LEU A 391 -9.33 11.10 -25.56
N ARG A 392 -9.00 10.03 -26.29
CA ARG A 392 -9.24 8.65 -25.82
C ARG A 392 -8.46 8.32 -24.57
N LEU A 393 -7.17 8.63 -24.53
CA LEU A 393 -6.34 8.42 -23.35
C LEU A 393 -6.88 9.20 -22.14
N HIS A 394 -7.32 10.45 -22.35
CA HIS A 394 -7.99 11.23 -21.32
C HIS A 394 -9.29 10.58 -20.86
N ALA A 395 -10.11 10.07 -21.79
CA ALA A 395 -11.34 9.40 -21.43
C ALA A 395 -11.11 8.14 -20.59
N GLU A 396 -10.13 7.30 -20.97
CA GLU A 396 -9.70 6.14 -20.19
C GLU A 396 -9.28 6.56 -18.77
N ARG A 397 -8.44 7.60 -18.66
CA ARG A 397 -8.03 8.16 -17.36
C ARG A 397 -9.23 8.63 -16.55
N MET A 398 -10.17 9.37 -17.14
CA MET A 398 -11.37 9.85 -16.44
C MET A 398 -12.29 8.71 -16.00
N GLN A 399 -12.37 7.60 -16.75
CA GLN A 399 -13.11 6.41 -16.33
C GLN A 399 -12.46 5.73 -15.12
N VAL A 400 -11.13 5.62 -15.09
CA VAL A 400 -10.39 5.12 -13.93
C VAL A 400 -10.67 5.99 -12.71
N LEU A 401 -10.53 7.31 -12.83
CA LEU A 401 -10.83 8.27 -11.76
C LEU A 401 -12.28 8.15 -11.24
N ALA A 402 -13.24 7.95 -12.14
CA ALA A 402 -14.64 7.76 -11.74
C ALA A 402 -14.84 6.45 -10.95
N ARG A 403 -14.14 5.37 -11.32
CA ARG A 403 -14.19 4.09 -10.60
C ARG A 403 -13.52 4.19 -9.23
N GLU A 404 -12.35 4.82 -9.13
CA GLU A 404 -11.66 5.12 -7.89
C GLU A 404 -12.56 5.93 -6.95
N ARG A 405 -13.13 7.04 -7.45
CA ARG A 405 -14.07 7.89 -6.69
C ARG A 405 -15.25 7.11 -6.15
N ARG A 406 -15.91 6.28 -6.98
CA ARG A 406 -17.06 5.45 -6.52
C ARG A 406 -16.66 4.45 -5.44
N THR A 407 -15.48 3.84 -5.55
CA THR A 407 -14.99 2.86 -4.57
C THR A 407 -14.70 3.54 -3.24
N ARG A 408 -14.07 4.70 -3.30
CA ARG A 408 -13.77 5.56 -2.17
C ARG A 408 -15.03 6.08 -1.47
N ASP A 409 -15.99 6.61 -2.22
CA ASP A 409 -17.26 7.13 -1.66
C ASP A 409 -18.08 6.00 -0.99
N ARG A 410 -17.97 4.76 -1.52
CA ARG A 410 -18.56 3.58 -0.88
C ARG A 410 -17.91 3.27 0.46
N PHE A 411 -16.57 3.31 0.55
CA PHE A 411 -15.85 3.11 1.80
C PHE A 411 -16.29 4.15 2.83
N ALA A 412 -16.29 5.43 2.48
CA ALA A 412 -16.70 6.52 3.36
C ALA A 412 -18.15 6.41 3.83
N THR A 413 -19.03 5.87 2.98
CA THR A 413 -20.44 5.62 3.36
C THR A 413 -20.58 4.46 4.34
N LEU A 414 -19.72 3.44 4.25
CA LEU A 414 -19.73 2.29 5.16
C LEU A 414 -19.02 2.57 6.50
N HIS A 415 -18.05 3.48 6.48
CA HIS A 415 -17.23 3.86 7.64
C HIS A 415 -17.17 5.39 7.81
N PRO A 416 -18.31 6.05 8.07
CA PRO A 416 -18.37 7.51 8.20
C PRO A 416 -17.57 8.06 9.39
N GLU A 417 -17.27 7.21 10.38
CA GLU A 417 -16.45 7.53 11.56
C GLU A 417 -14.95 7.61 11.26
N VAL A 418 -14.50 7.07 10.13
CA VAL A 418 -13.07 6.97 9.81
C VAL A 418 -12.59 8.27 9.17
N ALA A 419 -11.67 8.96 9.85
CA ALA A 419 -11.03 10.14 9.29
C ALA A 419 -10.12 9.78 8.13
N VAL A 420 -10.06 10.61 7.08
CA VAL A 420 -9.31 10.32 5.85
C VAL A 420 -8.35 11.46 5.50
N THR A 421 -7.13 11.11 5.09
CA THR A 421 -6.19 12.00 4.39
C THR A 421 -5.85 11.41 3.03
N GLU A 422 -5.77 12.25 2.00
CA GLU A 422 -5.45 11.82 0.63
C GLU A 422 -4.02 12.22 0.27
N VAL A 423 -3.23 11.26 -0.21
CA VAL A 423 -1.89 11.51 -0.74
C VAL A 423 -1.90 11.28 -2.26
N PRO A 424 -1.67 12.33 -3.07
CA PRO A 424 -1.67 12.18 -4.51
C PRO A 424 -0.51 11.32 -5.02
N ALA A 425 -0.72 10.61 -6.13
CA ALA A 425 0.32 9.85 -6.79
C ALA A 425 1.47 10.75 -7.27
N LEU A 426 2.71 10.41 -6.94
CA LEU A 426 3.91 11.13 -7.38
C LEU A 426 4.48 10.51 -8.67
N PRO A 427 5.13 11.30 -9.54
CA PRO A 427 5.67 10.84 -10.83
C PRO A 427 6.98 10.02 -10.74
N GLY A 428 7.33 9.50 -9.56
CA GLY A 428 8.56 8.74 -9.34
C GLY A 428 8.57 8.01 -8.00
N ASP A 429 9.56 7.14 -7.82
CA ASP A 429 9.76 6.41 -6.56
C ASP A 429 10.34 7.32 -5.48
N VAL A 430 9.98 7.04 -4.23
CA VAL A 430 10.51 7.74 -3.06
C VAL A 430 11.67 6.91 -2.50
N HIS A 431 12.89 7.43 -2.61
CA HIS A 431 14.12 6.73 -2.25
C HIS A 431 15.12 7.62 -1.49
N ASP A 432 14.70 8.79 -1.02
CA ASP A 432 15.51 9.71 -0.25
C ASP A 432 14.66 10.54 0.73
N LEU A 433 15.33 11.28 1.62
CA LEU A 433 14.67 12.13 2.61
C LEU A 433 13.88 13.27 1.97
N ALA A 434 14.29 13.79 0.81
CA ALA A 434 13.56 14.86 0.14
C ALA A 434 12.20 14.37 -0.38
N GLY A 435 12.15 13.17 -0.96
CA GLY A 435 10.90 12.51 -1.33
C GLY A 435 10.04 12.18 -0.11
N LEU A 436 10.65 11.74 1.00
CA LEU A 436 9.91 11.48 2.24
C LEU A 436 9.31 12.74 2.85
N ARG A 437 10.04 13.88 2.85
CA ARG A 437 9.49 15.19 3.23
C ARG A 437 8.30 15.57 2.36
N ALA A 438 8.43 15.42 1.05
CA ALA A 438 7.36 15.73 0.11
C ALA A 438 6.10 14.89 0.37
N ILE A 439 6.23 13.63 0.80
CA ILE A 439 5.11 12.80 1.25
C ILE A 439 4.59 13.28 2.61
N GLY A 440 5.46 13.60 3.57
CA GLY A 440 5.10 14.12 4.89
C GLY A 440 4.27 15.41 4.81
N ASP A 441 4.65 16.35 3.94
CA ASP A 441 3.89 17.58 3.72
C ASP A 441 2.51 17.30 3.14
N ARG A 442 2.38 16.34 2.22
CA ARG A 442 1.09 15.95 1.65
C ARG A 442 0.19 15.25 2.65
N LEU A 443 0.75 14.41 3.52
CA LEU A 443 0.02 13.77 4.61
C LEU A 443 -0.62 14.81 5.54
N ALA A 444 0.07 15.93 5.79
CA ALA A 444 -0.39 17.01 6.66
C ALA A 444 -1.28 18.05 5.96
N ALA A 445 -1.13 18.24 4.65
CA ALA A 445 -1.87 19.26 3.89
C ALA A 445 -3.34 18.91 3.61
N ALA A 446 -3.80 17.71 3.98
CA ALA A 446 -5.19 17.31 3.80
C ALA A 446 -6.10 18.06 4.80
N GLU A 447 -6.48 19.29 4.46
CA GLU A 447 -7.51 20.01 5.19
C GLU A 447 -8.84 19.24 5.08
N GLY A 448 -9.40 18.83 6.22
CA GLY A 448 -10.79 18.40 6.30
C GLY A 448 -11.74 19.53 5.86
N PRO A 449 -13.01 19.23 5.55
CA PRO A 449 -13.97 20.25 5.17
C PRO A 449 -14.09 21.29 6.30
N ARG A 450 -13.59 22.51 6.05
CA ARG A 450 -13.78 23.65 6.96
C ARG A 450 -15.28 23.94 7.02
N VAL A 451 -15.93 23.57 8.11
CA VAL A 451 -17.25 24.11 8.45
C VAL A 451 -17.05 25.59 8.71
N THR A 452 -17.34 26.42 7.72
CA THR A 452 -17.46 27.87 7.93
C THR A 452 -18.62 28.10 8.87
N ALA A 453 -18.31 28.30 10.16
CA ALA A 453 -19.27 28.80 11.12
C ALA A 453 -19.62 30.24 10.72
N GLU A 454 -20.69 30.40 9.94
CA GLU A 454 -21.38 31.68 9.82
C GLU A 454 -21.87 32.05 11.22
N THR A 455 -21.20 33.04 11.79
CA THR A 455 -21.60 33.72 13.01
C THR A 455 -22.79 34.61 12.63
N SER A 456 -24.01 34.09 12.77
CA SER A 456 -25.21 34.93 12.76
C SER A 456 -25.27 35.67 14.10
N SER A 457 -24.97 36.97 14.04
CA SER A 457 -25.35 37.96 15.05
C SER A 457 -26.85 38.20 15.07
#